data_AF-A0A3B8I549-F1
#
_entry.id   AF-A0A3B8I549-F1
#
_cell.length_a   1.000
_cell.length_b   1.000
_cell.length_c   1.000
_cell.angle_alpha   90.00
_cell.angle_beta   90.00
_cell.angle_gamma   90.00
#
_symmetry.space_group_name_H-M   'P 1'
#
loop_
_entity.id
_entity.type
_entity.pdbx_description
1 polymer ?
#
loop_
_entity_poly.entity_id
_entity_poly.type
_entity_poly.pdbx_seq_one_letter_code
_entity_poly.pdbx_strand_id
1 'polypeptide(L)' 'MIELIISPSNRAHLGALERIESMTLAKRIQYKEDQEPTLLDGGQEYRGLEKIDAYLDEMEQIVAQWYECRCDKYEDL' A
#
# COMPACT_ATOMS: atom_id res chain seq x y z
N MET A 1 -7.99 -2.04 -7.79
CA MET A 1 -7.45 -3.31 -7.27
C MET A 1 -5.97 -3.20 -7.48
N ILE A 2 -5.21 -3.30 -6.39
CA ILE A 2 -3.77 -3.10 -6.43
C ILE A 2 -3.08 -4.41 -6.80
N GLU A 3 -2.04 -4.33 -7.62
CA GLU A 3 -1.14 -5.46 -7.88
C GLU A 3 0.27 -5.11 -7.41
N LEU A 4 0.82 -5.93 -6.52
CA LEU A 4 2.19 -5.79 -6.04
C LEU A 4 3.05 -6.90 -6.64
N ILE A 5 4.14 -6.52 -7.30
CA ILE A 5 5.16 -7.42 -7.84
C ILE A 5 6.41 -7.28 -6.97
N ILE A 6 6.87 -8.36 -6.36
CA ILE A 6 8.05 -8.37 -5.50
C ILE A 6 8.92 -9.60 -5.71
N SER A 7 10.22 -9.45 -5.49
CA SER A 7 11.11 -10.59 -5.26
C SER A 7 11.01 -11.06 -3.79
N PRO A 8 10.60 -12.32 -3.52
CA PRO A 8 10.51 -12.86 -2.16
C PRO A 8 11.89 -13.12 -1.52
N SER A 9 12.95 -13.22 -2.32
CA SER A 9 14.32 -13.35 -1.83
C SER A 9 14.91 -12.02 -1.32
N ASN A 10 14.31 -10.90 -1.69
CA ASN A 10 14.72 -9.58 -1.23
C ASN A 10 13.94 -9.14 0.00
N ARG A 11 14.60 -9.17 1.17
CA ARG A 11 14.01 -8.74 2.45
C ARG A 11 13.47 -7.31 2.44
N ALA A 12 14.07 -6.42 1.67
CA ALA A 12 13.60 -5.02 1.59
C ALA A 12 12.19 -4.93 0.99
N HIS A 13 11.78 -5.91 0.18
CA HIS A 13 10.44 -5.96 -0.40
C HIS A 13 9.37 -6.47 0.57
N LEU A 14 9.77 -7.19 1.63
CA LEU A 14 8.85 -7.78 2.59
C LEU A 14 8.11 -6.70 3.41
N GLY A 15 8.73 -5.55 3.67
CA GLY A 15 8.07 -4.45 4.37
C GLY A 15 6.85 -3.91 3.60
N ALA A 16 7.00 -3.70 2.28
CA ALA A 16 5.89 -3.29 1.43
C ALA A 16 4.78 -4.36 1.35
N LEU A 17 5.15 -5.64 1.36
CA LEU A 17 4.21 -6.76 1.42
C LEU A 17 3.39 -6.73 2.70
N GLU A 18 4.03 -6.69 3.87
CA GLU A 18 3.38 -6.67 5.18
C GLU A 18 2.39 -5.51 5.31
N ARG A 19 2.79 -4.31 4.86
CA ARG A 19 1.92 -3.13 4.84
C ARG A 19 0.68 -3.35 3.99
N ILE A 20 0.84 -3.79 2.74
CA ILE A 20 -0.29 -4.09 1.84
C ILE A 20 -1.17 -5.21 2.38
N GLU A 21 -0.58 -6.22 3.01
CA GLU A 21 -1.32 -7.32 3.64
C GLU A 21 -2.18 -6.85 4.81
N SER A 22 -1.70 -5.88 5.60
CA SER A 22 -2.46 -5.27 6.70
C SER A 22 -3.65 -4.42 6.23
N MET A 23 -3.63 -3.91 5.00
CA MET A 23 -4.70 -3.08 4.45
C MET A 23 -5.91 -3.92 3.99
N THR A 24 -7.13 -3.42 4.22
CA THR A 24 -8.40 -4.03 3.75
C THR A 24 -8.71 -3.76 2.27
N LEU A 25 -7.69 -3.47 1.46
CA LEU A 25 -7.80 -3.20 0.03
C LEU A 25 -7.84 -4.49 -0.80
N ALA A 26 -8.58 -4.46 -1.91
CA ALA A 26 -8.54 -5.53 -2.91
C ALA A 26 -7.16 -5.57 -3.58
N LYS A 27 -6.42 -6.67 -3.37
CA LYS A 27 -5.01 -6.81 -3.71
C LYS A 27 -4.67 -8.13 -4.38
N ARG A 28 -3.66 -8.11 -5.24
CA ARG A 28 -3.02 -9.29 -5.83
C ARG A 28 -1.50 -9.19 -5.64
N ILE A 29 -0.89 -10.24 -5.14
CA ILE A 29 0.57 -10.33 -4.97
C ILE A 29 1.15 -11.25 -6.03
N GLN A 30 2.19 -10.80 -6.72
CA GLN A 30 2.95 -11.58 -7.68
C GLN A 30 4.41 -11.68 -7.22
N TYR A 31 4.93 -12.90 -7.16
CA TYR A 31 6.32 -13.14 -6.81
C TYR A 31 7.15 -13.31 -8.08
N LYS A 32 8.17 -12.47 -8.25
CA LYS A 32 9.12 -12.54 -9.37
C LYS A 32 10.54 -12.29 -8.86
N GLU A 33 11.41 -13.26 -9.04
CA GLU A 33 12.84 -13.13 -8.71
C GLU A 33 13.51 -12.09 -9.60
N ASP A 34 14.57 -11.46 -9.07
CA ASP A 34 15.42 -10.47 -9.75
C ASP A 34 14.67 -9.29 -10.40
N GLN A 35 13.44 -9.01 -9.94
CA GLN A 35 12.62 -7.89 -10.39
C GLN A 35 12.66 -6.73 -9.41
N GLU A 36 12.65 -5.52 -9.97
CA GLU A 36 12.42 -4.30 -9.21
C GLU A 36 10.98 -4.31 -8.65
N PRO A 37 10.78 -3.96 -7.37
CA PRO A 37 9.46 -4.01 -6.78
C PRO A 37 8.57 -2.99 -7.47
N THR A 38 7.37 -3.42 -7.83
CA THR A 38 6.45 -2.62 -8.65
C THR A 38 5.04 -2.74 -8.12
N LEU A 39 4.36 -1.61 -7.94
CA LEU A 39 2.95 -1.54 -7.60
C LEU A 39 2.15 -0.97 -8.77
N LEU A 40 1.03 -1.62 -9.10
CA LEU A 40 0.08 -1.19 -10.11
C LEU A 40 -1.25 -0.86 -9.44
N ASP A 41 -1.78 0.33 -9.68
CA ASP A 41 -3.15 0.69 -9.31
C ASP A 41 -3.79 1.58 -10.38
N GLY A 42 -5.00 1.21 -10.83
CA GLY A 42 -5.78 2.03 -11.76
C GLY A 42 -5.09 2.41 -13.09
N GLY A 43 -4.04 1.69 -13.50
CA GLY A 43 -3.22 2.01 -14.68
C GLY A 43 -2.01 2.91 -14.40
N GLN A 44 -1.80 3.32 -13.14
CA GLN A 44 -0.56 3.93 -12.67
C GLN A 44 0.41 2.86 -12.18
N GLU A 45 1.70 3.15 -12.35
CA GLU A 45 2.79 2.24 -12.01
C GLU A 45 3.81 2.95 -11.11
N TYR A 46 4.10 2.32 -9.97
CA TYR A 46 5.02 2.79 -8.95
C TYR A 46 6.17 1.79 -8.83
N ARG A 47 7.33 2.15 -9.37
CA ARG A 47 8.54 1.31 -9.36
C ARG A 47 9.52 1.73 -8.28
N GLY A 48 10.12 0.73 -7.63
CA GLY A 48 11.05 0.91 -6.53
C GLY A 48 10.35 1.12 -5.20
N LEU A 49 11.02 0.75 -4.11
CA LEU A 49 10.45 0.82 -2.76
C LEU A 49 10.05 2.22 -2.36
N GLU A 50 10.85 3.24 -2.68
CA GLU A 50 10.56 4.64 -2.32
C GLU A 50 9.18 5.10 -2.83
N LYS A 51 8.86 4.80 -4.10
CA LYS A 51 7.57 5.19 -4.69
C LYS A 51 6.42 4.36 -4.14
N ILE A 52 6.67 3.09 -3.85
CA ILE A 52 5.67 2.20 -3.24
C ILE A 52 5.37 2.66 -1.82
N ASP A 53 6.40 2.97 -1.02
CA ASP A 53 6.25 3.47 0.35
C ASP A 53 5.49 4.79 0.37
N ALA A 54 5.81 5.73 -0.53
CA ALA A 54 5.06 6.98 -0.65
C ALA A 54 3.57 6.76 -0.98
N TYR A 55 3.27 5.84 -1.91
CA TYR A 55 1.89 5.46 -2.22
C TYR A 55 1.18 4.86 -1.00
N LEU A 56 1.86 3.99 -0.24
CA LEU A 56 1.28 3.37 0.96
C LEU A 56 1.06 4.40 2.06
N ASP A 57 1.96 5.36 2.25
CA ASP A 57 1.79 6.47 3.18
C ASP A 57 0.56 7.31 2.83
N GLU A 58 0.35 7.61 1.55
CA GLU A 58 -0.85 8.31 1.08
C GLU A 58 -2.13 7.51 1.36
N MET A 59 -2.12 6.18 1.11
CA MET A 59 -3.28 5.32 1.40
C MET A 59 -3.59 5.26 2.89
N GLU A 60 -2.57 5.13 3.75
CA GLU A 60 -2.73 5.14 5.20
C GLU A 60 -3.30 6.47 5.71
N GLN A 61 -2.84 7.59 5.15
CA GLN A 61 -3.37 8.91 5.47
C GLN A 61 -4.83 9.07 5.04
N ILE A 62 -5.20 8.60 3.84
CA ILE A 62 -6.59 8.63 3.39
C ILE A 62 -7.47 7.83 4.35
N VAL A 63 -7.05 6.63 4.74
CA VAL A 63 -7.78 5.80 5.70
C VAL A 63 -7.88 6.50 7.05
N ALA A 64 -6.79 7.05 7.57
CA ALA A 64 -6.78 7.78 8.83
C ALA A 64 -7.75 8.98 8.82
N GLN A 65 -7.71 9.81 7.77
CA GLN A 65 -8.63 10.94 7.60
C GLN A 65 -10.10 10.51 7.51
N TRP A 66 -10.38 9.37 6.88
CA TRP A 66 -11.73 8.80 6.82
C TRP A 66 -12.24 8.34 8.20
N TYR A 67 -11.36 7.88 9.08
CA TYR A 67 -11.69 7.56 10.47
C TYR A 67 -11.83 8.82 11.32
N GLU A 68 -10.93 9.79 11.19
CA GLU A 68 -10.99 11.08 11.92
C GLU A 68 -12.24 11.88 11.55
N CYS A 69 -12.61 11.94 10.27
CA CYS A 69 -13.84 12.58 9.81
C CYS A 69 -15.12 11.89 10.28
N ARG A 70 -15.05 10.67 10.82
CA ARG A 70 -16.19 9.96 11.41
C ARG A 70 -16.22 9.99 12.94
N CYS A 71 -15.11 10.29 13.61
CA CYS A 71 -15.05 10.28 15.06
C CYS A 71 -15.25 11.66 15.72
N ASP A 72 -15.05 12.80 15.04
CA ASP A 72 -15.18 14.11 15.72
C ASP A 72 -16.10 15.11 15.01
N LYS A 73 -17.42 14.88 15.03
CA LYS A 73 -18.35 16.02 14.85
C LYS A 73 -19.69 16.02 15.57
N TYR A 74 -19.95 15.09 16.50
CA TYR A 74 -21.20 15.11 17.30
C TYR A 74 -21.09 14.51 18.72
N GLU A 75 -20.00 14.74 19.44
CA GLU A 75 -19.98 14.58 20.90
C GLU A 75 -19.65 15.91 21.58
N ASP A 76 -20.44 16.97 21.30
CA ASP A 76 -20.53 18.19 22.12
C ASP A 76 -21.72 19.07 21.66
N LEU A 77 -22.95 18.54 21.69
CA LEU A 77 -24.20 19.34 21.68
C LEU A 77 -25.26 18.75 22.62
#